data_AF-A0A0P0V0U0-F1
#
_entry.id   AF-A0A0P0V0U0-F1
#
_cell.length_a   1.000
_cell.length_b   1.000
_cell.length_c   1.000
_cell.angle_alpha   90.00
_cell.angle_beta   90.00
_cell.angle_gamma   90.00
#
_symmetry.space_group_name_H-M   'P 1'
#
loop_
_entity.id
_entity.type
_entity.pdbx_description
1 polymer ?
#
loop_
_entity_poly.entity_id
_entity_poly.type
_entity_poly.pdbx_seq_one_letter_code
_entity_poly.pdbx_strand_id
1 'polypeptide(L)'
;EIFFPHDLNSLPRGYDKHKSKLGDEPHIMTSKSLLVEILKTLKNTFWPFQSNQSGSLFLNAVSANQHGPGNVGDNQTTPHGNISTIEMAAAKAAQHRLMRGVWTNVRFGDMRRALAACERLILLNHDPRELRDYAALLYHCGYYEDCLQYLASYQTAVAGQHWNNPLEIMEDEAVNTLRARVSLILAEDGWSSRRSPATSYWTKNSEPW
;
A
#
# COMPACT_ATOMS: atom_id res chain seq x y z
N GLU A 1 -20.15 -1.91 21.63
CA GLU A 1 -20.15 -0.59 20.95
C GLU A 1 -19.13 0.29 21.63
N ILE A 2 -18.48 1.15 20.86
CA ILE A 2 -17.41 2.02 21.30
C ILE A 2 -17.86 3.45 21.03
N PHE A 3 -17.76 4.30 22.04
CA PHE A 3 -17.87 5.73 21.85
C PHE A 3 -16.53 6.23 21.30
N PHE A 4 -16.54 6.63 20.04
CA PHE A 4 -15.41 7.21 19.35
C PHE A 4 -15.58 8.72 19.28
N PRO A 5 -14.76 9.48 20.04
CA PRO A 5 -14.77 10.91 19.93
C PRO A 5 -13.97 11.35 18.69
N HIS A 6 -14.57 12.22 17.87
CA HIS A 6 -13.92 12.78 16.67
C HIS A 6 -13.00 13.97 16.98
N ASP A 7 -12.55 14.11 18.23
CA ASP A 7 -11.64 15.17 18.65
C ASP A 7 -10.19 14.65 18.79
N LEU A 8 -9.22 15.57 18.81
CA LEU A 8 -7.80 15.23 18.87
C LEU A 8 -7.30 14.83 20.27
N ASN A 9 -8.12 15.04 21.31
CA ASN A 9 -7.65 15.02 22.70
C ASN A 9 -8.24 13.87 23.52
N SER A 10 -9.21 13.14 22.97
CA SER A 10 -9.90 12.08 23.67
C SER A 10 -9.72 10.74 22.99
N LEU A 11 -9.77 9.70 23.81
CA LEU A 11 -9.56 8.34 23.39
C LEU A 11 -10.90 7.62 23.26
N PRO A 12 -11.02 6.64 22.35
CA PRO A 12 -12.19 5.80 22.25
C PRO A 12 -12.46 5.07 23.57
N ARG A 13 -13.73 5.00 23.98
CA ARG A 13 -14.14 4.33 25.24
C ARG A 13 -15.30 3.38 25.01
N GLY A 14 -15.50 2.43 25.91
CA GLY A 14 -16.70 1.59 25.87
C GLY A 14 -17.97 2.44 25.95
N TYR A 15 -18.94 2.19 25.06
CA TYR A 15 -20.20 2.91 25.06
C TYR A 15 -21.16 2.35 26.12
N ASP A 16 -21.67 3.22 27.00
CA ASP A 16 -22.65 2.88 28.04
C ASP A 16 -24.07 3.11 27.53
N LYS A 17 -24.76 2.03 27.17
CA LYS A 17 -26.14 2.09 26.64
C LYS A 17 -27.15 2.68 27.63
N HIS A 18 -26.90 2.56 28.93
CA HIS A 18 -27.80 3.09 29.96
C HIS A 18 -27.76 4.62 30.06
N LYS A 19 -26.72 5.25 29.52
CA LYS A 19 -26.54 6.71 29.49
C LYS A 19 -26.69 7.29 28.08
N SER A 20 -27.34 6.54 27.19
CA SER A 20 -27.51 6.92 25.79
C SER A 20 -28.28 8.24 25.64
N LYS A 21 -27.78 9.10 24.76
CA LYS A 21 -28.43 10.32 24.30
C LYS A 21 -28.67 10.22 22.80
N LEU A 22 -29.72 10.89 22.32
CA LEU A 22 -30.04 10.94 20.88
C LEU A 22 -28.87 11.44 20.01
N GLY A 23 -27.97 12.26 20.56
CA GLY A 23 -26.79 12.78 19.86
C GLY A 23 -25.57 11.85 19.85
N ASP A 24 -25.66 10.67 20.46
CA ASP A 24 -24.51 9.75 20.55
C ASP A 24 -24.30 8.94 19.27
N GLU A 25 -25.35 8.70 18.47
CA GLU A 25 -25.28 7.87 17.25
C GLU A 25 -24.07 8.14 16.34
N PRO A 26 -23.71 9.40 15.99
CA PRO A 26 -22.54 9.65 15.13
C PRO A 26 -21.19 9.31 15.76
N HIS A 27 -21.15 9.08 17.08
CA HIS A 27 -19.96 8.71 17.83
C HIS A 27 -19.94 7.21 18.17
N ILE A 28 -21.01 6.46 17.91
CA ILE A 28 -21.05 5.03 18.21
C ILE A 28 -20.41 4.27 17.04
N MET A 29 -19.33 3.56 17.34
CA MET A 29 -18.62 2.71 16.42
C MET A 29 -18.68 1.24 16.84
N THR A 30 -18.62 0.37 15.84
CA THR A 30 -18.31 -1.05 16.03
C THR A 30 -16.81 -1.24 16.25
N SER A 31 -16.40 -2.37 16.82
CA SER A 31 -14.99 -2.74 16.92
C SER A 31 -14.34 -2.85 15.53
N LYS A 32 -15.08 -3.34 14.53
CA LYS A 32 -14.62 -3.43 13.14
C LYS A 32 -14.35 -2.05 12.55
N SER A 33 -15.29 -1.11 12.68
CA SER A 33 -15.12 0.24 12.12
C SER A 33 -13.99 1.00 12.79
N LEU A 34 -13.82 0.86 14.12
CA LEU A 34 -12.68 1.44 14.82
C LEU A 34 -11.35 0.85 14.32
N LEU A 35 -11.30 -0.47 14.14
CA LEU A 35 -10.10 -1.13 13.63
C LEU A 35 -9.74 -0.65 12.22
N VAL A 36 -10.74 -0.48 11.34
CA VAL A 36 -10.53 0.10 10.00
C VAL A 36 -9.95 1.50 10.09
N GLU A 37 -10.46 2.35 10.99
CA GLU A 37 -9.98 3.73 11.14
C GLU A 37 -8.54 3.79 11.64
N ILE A 38 -8.20 2.98 12.64
CA ILE A 38 -6.82 2.85 13.14
C ILE A 38 -5.91 2.39 12.00
N LEU A 39 -6.30 1.36 11.26
CA LEU A 39 -5.48 0.82 10.17
C LEU A 39 -5.30 1.82 9.02
N LYS A 40 -6.34 2.58 8.65
CA LYS A 40 -6.24 3.67 7.67
C LYS A 40 -5.30 4.76 8.14
N THR A 41 -5.39 5.14 9.41
CA THR A 41 -4.49 6.13 10.02
C THR A 41 -3.04 5.63 9.96
N LEU A 42 -2.80 4.39 10.38
CA LEU A 42 -1.46 3.77 10.32
C LEU A 42 -0.94 3.72 8.87
N LYS A 43 -1.76 3.27 7.92
CA LYS A 43 -1.40 3.26 6.50
C LYS A 43 -0.99 4.64 6.02
N ASN A 44 -1.79 5.67 6.29
CA ASN A 44 -1.51 7.04 5.88
C ASN A 44 -0.23 7.59 6.53
N THR A 45 -0.07 7.41 7.84
CA THR A 45 1.10 7.87 8.60
C THR A 45 2.39 7.21 8.15
N PHE A 46 2.35 5.91 7.85
CA PHE A 46 3.54 5.14 7.48
C PHE A 46 3.73 4.98 5.98
N TRP A 47 2.89 5.58 5.13
CA TRP A 47 3.06 5.52 3.68
C TRP A 47 4.37 6.22 3.27
N PRO A 48 5.31 5.56 2.57
CA PRO A 48 6.60 6.18 2.22
C PRO A 48 6.53 7.30 1.18
N PHE A 49 5.48 7.30 0.34
CA PHE A 49 5.39 8.17 -0.83
C PHE A 49 4.45 9.35 -0.58
N GLN A 50 4.81 10.23 0.36
CA GLN A 50 3.98 11.39 0.76
C GLN A 50 4.21 12.65 -0.10
N SER A 51 4.88 12.52 -1.25
CA SER A 51 5.45 13.65 -2.00
C SER A 51 4.43 14.66 -2.55
N ASN A 52 3.20 14.25 -2.88
CA ASN A 52 2.19 15.14 -3.45
C ASN A 52 0.92 15.17 -2.59
N GLN A 53 0.55 16.36 -2.12
CA GLN A 53 -0.72 16.60 -1.40
C GLN A 53 -1.94 16.46 -2.32
N SER A 54 -1.76 16.58 -3.64
CA SER A 54 -2.85 16.55 -4.64
C SER A 54 -3.14 15.17 -5.21
N GLY A 55 -2.27 14.18 -4.96
CA GLY A 55 -2.40 12.82 -5.49
C GLY A 55 -2.88 11.83 -4.42
N SER A 56 -3.54 10.75 -4.85
CA SER A 56 -3.79 9.63 -3.95
C SER A 56 -2.48 8.94 -3.56
N LEU A 57 -2.48 8.26 -2.41
CA LEU A 57 -1.31 7.51 -1.93
C LEU A 57 -0.80 6.51 -2.97
N PHE A 58 -1.73 5.86 -3.68
CA PHE A 58 -1.44 4.96 -4.79
C PHE A 58 -0.70 5.66 -5.93
N LEU A 59 -1.23 6.77 -6.44
CA LEU A 59 -0.60 7.53 -7.52
C LEU A 59 0.79 8.01 -7.12
N ASN A 60 0.98 8.43 -5.88
CA ASN A 60 2.29 8.82 -5.39
C ASN A 60 3.27 7.64 -5.40
N ALA A 61 2.84 6.46 -4.97
CA ALA A 61 3.67 5.25 -5.03
C ALA A 61 3.99 4.82 -6.47
N VAL A 62 3.04 4.93 -7.40
CA VAL A 62 3.29 4.61 -8.82
C VAL A 62 4.21 5.65 -9.47
N SER A 63 4.02 6.93 -9.16
CA SER A 63 4.86 8.01 -9.70
C SER A 63 6.32 7.93 -9.23
N ALA A 64 6.56 7.40 -8.02
CA ALA A 64 7.89 7.09 -7.53
C ALA A 64 8.61 6.00 -8.36
N ASN A 65 7.88 5.23 -9.18
CA ASN A 65 8.48 4.25 -10.11
C ASN A 65 9.00 4.89 -11.40
N GLN A 66 8.45 6.04 -11.79
CA GLN A 66 8.85 6.76 -13.00
C GLN A 66 10.08 7.63 -12.74
N HIS A 67 10.16 8.18 -11.53
CA HIS A 67 11.31 8.94 -11.07
C HIS A 67 12.31 7.98 -10.42
N GLY A 68 12.99 7.17 -11.25
CA GLY A 68 14.22 6.55 -10.80
C GLY A 68 15.16 7.62 -10.21
N PRO A 69 16.08 7.30 -9.30
CA PRO A 69 16.95 8.28 -8.63
C PRO A 69 17.84 9.16 -9.55
N GLY A 70 17.73 9.03 -10.88
CA GLY A 70 18.52 9.75 -11.87
C GLY A 70 17.78 10.81 -12.69
N ASN A 71 16.49 11.08 -12.48
CA ASN A 71 15.75 12.06 -13.31
C ASN A 71 15.83 13.52 -12.81
N VAL A 72 16.85 13.85 -12.02
CA VAL A 72 17.23 15.24 -11.73
C VAL A 72 18.39 15.60 -12.65
N GLY A 73 18.08 16.13 -13.83
CA GLY A 73 19.07 16.73 -14.73
C GLY A 73 19.19 16.04 -16.08
N ASP A 74 18.76 16.78 -17.10
CA ASP A 74 19.24 16.74 -18.48
C ASP A 74 18.93 15.51 -19.35
N ASN A 75 17.97 15.79 -20.26
CA ASN A 75 18.06 15.54 -21.69
C ASN A 75 18.11 14.09 -22.22
N GLN A 76 17.13 13.83 -23.08
CA GLN A 76 17.14 12.87 -24.19
C GLN A 76 16.85 11.40 -23.82
N THR A 77 15.57 11.06 -23.97
CA THR A 77 15.11 9.94 -24.80
C THR A 77 15.91 8.63 -24.72
N THR A 78 15.44 7.69 -23.90
CA THR A 78 15.15 6.31 -24.34
C THR A 78 14.18 5.66 -23.36
N PRO A 79 12.86 5.72 -23.60
CA PRO A 79 11.87 5.01 -22.79
C PRO A 79 11.67 3.60 -23.34
N HIS A 80 12.71 2.77 -23.47
CA HIS A 80 12.53 1.39 -23.96
C HIS A 80 13.55 0.41 -23.36
N GLY A 81 13.05 -0.53 -22.57
CA GLY A 81 13.52 -1.92 -22.59
C GLY A 81 14.54 -2.36 -21.53
N ASN A 82 15.29 -1.47 -20.89
CA ASN A 82 16.28 -1.90 -19.89
C ASN A 82 15.89 -1.36 -18.52
N ILE A 83 15.32 -2.21 -17.67
CA ILE A 83 15.17 -1.93 -16.24
C ILE A 83 16.54 -1.50 -15.70
N SER A 84 16.60 -0.36 -15.02
CA SER A 84 17.88 0.14 -14.56
C SER A 84 18.46 -0.82 -13.51
N THR A 85 19.74 -1.14 -13.61
CA THR A 85 20.47 -1.89 -12.57
C THR A 85 20.33 -1.25 -11.18
N ILE A 86 20.06 0.06 -11.14
CA ILE A 86 19.74 0.86 -9.96
C ILE A 86 18.40 0.46 -9.35
N GLU A 87 17.34 0.30 -10.15
CA GLU A 87 16.03 -0.17 -9.68
C GLU A 87 16.10 -1.57 -9.11
N MET A 88 16.84 -2.47 -9.78
CA MET A 88 17.11 -3.82 -9.26
C MET A 88 17.86 -3.77 -7.92
N ALA A 89 18.88 -2.93 -7.80
CA ALA A 89 19.61 -2.74 -6.54
C ALA A 89 18.71 -2.15 -5.44
N ALA A 90 17.84 -1.20 -5.79
CA ALA A 90 16.90 -0.57 -4.85
C ALA A 90 15.85 -1.56 -4.35
N ALA A 91 15.23 -2.35 -5.25
CA ALA A 91 14.27 -3.39 -4.90
C ALA A 91 14.92 -4.46 -4.02
N LYS A 92 16.13 -4.92 -4.37
CA LYS A 92 16.90 -5.89 -3.55
C LYS A 92 17.26 -5.33 -2.17
N ALA A 93 17.62 -4.05 -2.10
CA ALA A 93 17.86 -3.37 -0.82
C ALA A 93 16.58 -3.25 0.01
N ALA A 94 15.43 -2.97 -0.61
CA ALA A 94 14.13 -2.95 0.04
C ALA A 94 13.76 -4.33 0.60
N GLN A 95 13.90 -5.39 -0.18
CA GLN A 95 13.72 -6.78 0.30
C GLN A 95 14.62 -7.08 1.50
N HIS A 96 15.91 -6.75 1.40
CA HIS A 96 16.86 -6.96 2.49
C HIS A 96 16.45 -6.21 3.75
N ARG A 97 15.98 -4.96 3.62
CA ARG A 97 15.47 -4.15 4.75
C ARG A 97 14.24 -4.78 5.38
N LEU A 98 13.28 -5.24 4.58
CA LEU A 98 12.06 -5.90 5.07
C LEU A 98 12.39 -7.20 5.83
N MET A 99 13.25 -8.04 5.25
CA MET A 99 13.66 -9.31 5.82
C MET A 99 14.41 -9.16 7.15
N ARG A 100 15.26 -8.13 7.26
CA ARG A 100 16.05 -7.87 8.48
C ARG A 100 15.29 -7.03 9.52
N GLY A 101 14.08 -6.56 9.19
CA GLY A 101 13.37 -5.59 10.01
C GLY A 101 14.15 -4.30 10.19
N VAL A 102 14.86 -3.84 9.15
CA VAL A 102 15.54 -2.54 9.15
C VAL A 102 14.52 -1.48 8.75
N TRP A 103 14.12 -0.68 9.72
CA TRP A 103 13.03 0.29 9.63
C TRP A 103 13.50 1.52 8.85
N THR A 104 12.66 2.01 7.94
CA THR A 104 12.74 3.40 7.49
C THR A 104 12.12 4.27 8.59
N ASN A 105 12.66 5.46 8.81
CA ASN A 105 12.23 6.28 9.94
C ASN A 105 10.76 6.74 9.73
N VAL A 106 10.04 7.01 10.82
CA VAL A 106 8.63 7.43 10.76
C VAL A 106 8.42 8.67 9.87
N ARG A 107 9.43 9.55 9.75
CA ARG A 107 9.35 10.79 8.97
C ARG A 107 9.44 10.59 7.45
N PHE A 108 10.02 9.48 6.98
CA PHE A 108 10.11 9.13 5.57
C PHE A 108 9.17 7.95 5.21
N GLY A 109 8.25 7.62 6.12
CA GLY A 109 7.37 6.46 6.05
C GLY A 109 8.09 5.15 6.34
N ASP A 110 7.29 4.10 6.55
CA ASP A 110 7.73 2.77 6.92
C ASP A 110 6.98 1.74 6.08
N MET A 111 7.67 1.26 5.04
CA MET A 111 7.10 0.33 4.07
C MET A 111 6.56 -0.95 4.72
N ARG A 112 7.18 -1.44 5.80
CA ARG A 112 6.73 -2.65 6.49
C ARG A 112 5.43 -2.39 7.26
N ARG A 113 5.35 -1.28 8.01
CA ARG A 113 4.11 -0.90 8.71
C ARG A 113 2.99 -0.59 7.73
N ALA A 114 3.29 0.08 6.62
CA ALA A 114 2.31 0.35 5.57
C ALA A 114 1.79 -0.94 4.94
N LEU A 115 2.65 -1.90 4.61
CA LEU A 115 2.27 -3.23 4.12
C LEU A 115 1.37 -3.95 5.13
N ALA A 116 1.80 -3.98 6.40
CA ALA A 116 1.07 -4.67 7.47
C ALA A 116 -0.32 -4.05 7.75
N ALA A 117 -0.46 -2.74 7.56
CA ALA A 117 -1.74 -2.04 7.65
C ALA A 117 -2.64 -2.37 6.45
N CYS A 118 -2.11 -2.30 5.23
CA CYS A 118 -2.85 -2.64 4.01
C CYS A 118 -3.33 -4.10 4.00
N GLU A 119 -2.47 -5.05 4.38
CA GLU A 119 -2.83 -6.47 4.48
C GLU A 119 -4.01 -6.69 5.42
N ARG A 120 -3.99 -6.06 6.60
CA ARG A 120 -5.09 -6.14 7.57
C ARG A 120 -6.37 -5.48 7.04
N LEU A 121 -6.26 -4.38 6.30
CA LEU A 121 -7.41 -3.72 5.66
C LEU A 121 -8.06 -4.61 4.59
N ILE A 122 -7.23 -5.32 3.80
CA ILE A 122 -7.70 -6.32 2.82
C ILE A 122 -8.45 -7.45 3.53
N LEU A 123 -7.90 -7.99 4.62
CA LEU A 123 -8.55 -9.07 5.40
C LEU A 123 -9.91 -8.65 5.99
N LEU A 124 -10.09 -7.37 6.30
CA LEU A 124 -11.37 -6.84 6.77
C LEU A 124 -12.41 -6.66 5.65
N ASN A 125 -12.00 -6.84 4.38
CA ASN A 125 -12.77 -6.64 3.16
C ASN A 125 -13.49 -5.28 3.18
N HIS A 126 -12.75 -4.23 3.56
CA HIS A 126 -13.32 -2.89 3.72
C HIS A 126 -13.48 -2.16 2.38
N ASP A 127 -12.46 -2.24 1.53
CA ASP A 127 -12.41 -1.50 0.27
C ASP A 127 -11.48 -2.21 -0.72
N PRO A 128 -11.92 -2.47 -1.97
CA PRO A 128 -11.07 -3.09 -2.98
C PRO A 128 -9.80 -2.29 -3.29
N ARG A 129 -9.82 -0.96 -3.10
CA ARG A 129 -8.65 -0.09 -3.32
C ARG A 129 -7.45 -0.46 -2.44
N GLU A 130 -7.69 -1.15 -1.32
CA GLU A 130 -6.61 -1.64 -0.47
C GLU A 130 -5.74 -2.69 -1.18
N LEU A 131 -6.31 -3.43 -2.14
CA LEU A 131 -5.57 -4.40 -2.96
C LEU A 131 -4.52 -3.74 -3.86
N ARG A 132 -4.89 -2.65 -4.56
CA ARG A 132 -3.96 -1.92 -5.44
C ARG A 132 -2.88 -1.20 -4.62
N ASP A 133 -3.23 -0.66 -3.45
CA ASP A 133 -2.30 0.03 -2.57
C ASP A 133 -1.27 -0.96 -2.00
N TYR A 134 -1.72 -2.13 -1.57
CA TYR A 134 -0.84 -3.22 -1.17
C TYR A 134 0.07 -3.66 -2.32
N ALA A 135 -0.47 -3.84 -3.52
CA ALA A 135 0.31 -4.20 -4.70
C ALA A 135 1.39 -3.15 -5.05
N ALA A 136 1.08 -1.85 -4.93
CA ALA A 136 2.06 -0.79 -5.14
C ALA A 136 3.22 -0.89 -4.15
N LEU A 137 2.94 -1.17 -2.87
CA LEU A 137 4.00 -1.40 -1.90
C LEU A 137 4.82 -2.66 -2.22
N LEU A 138 4.17 -3.78 -2.57
CA LEU A 138 4.85 -5.02 -2.96
C LEU A 138 5.79 -4.83 -4.15
N TYR A 139 5.40 -4.01 -5.13
CA TYR A 139 6.26 -3.63 -6.27
C TYR A 139 7.57 -3.00 -5.79
N HIS A 140 7.49 -2.00 -4.91
CA HIS A 140 8.68 -1.33 -4.34
C HIS A 140 9.54 -2.26 -3.50
N CYS A 141 8.92 -3.29 -2.94
CA CYS A 141 9.59 -4.35 -2.22
C CYS A 141 10.15 -5.44 -3.15
N GLY A 142 10.02 -5.33 -4.47
CA GLY A 142 10.46 -6.36 -5.42
C GLY A 142 9.70 -7.69 -5.35
N TYR A 143 8.54 -7.74 -4.68
CA TYR A 143 7.67 -8.93 -4.65
C TYR A 143 6.73 -8.91 -5.86
N TYR A 144 7.29 -9.08 -7.07
CA TYR A 144 6.57 -8.86 -8.32
C TYR A 144 5.48 -9.91 -8.61
N GLU A 145 5.70 -11.17 -8.27
CA GLU A 145 4.69 -12.23 -8.42
C GLU A 145 3.44 -11.91 -7.59
N ASP A 146 3.65 -11.61 -6.30
CA ASP A 146 2.58 -11.22 -5.38
C ASP A 146 1.92 -9.92 -5.85
N CYS A 147 2.70 -8.92 -6.24
CA CYS A 147 2.19 -7.66 -6.79
C CYS A 147 1.22 -7.91 -7.95
N LEU A 148 1.60 -8.75 -8.92
CA LEU A 148 0.75 -9.07 -10.07
C LEU A 148 -0.55 -9.77 -9.65
N GLN A 149 -0.48 -10.68 -8.68
CA GLN A 149 -1.65 -11.37 -8.15
C GLN A 149 -2.63 -10.41 -7.47
N TYR A 150 -2.15 -9.47 -6.67
CA TYR A 150 -3.00 -8.48 -6.00
C TYR A 150 -3.60 -7.47 -6.97
N LEU A 151 -2.88 -7.06 -8.03
CA LEU A 151 -3.45 -6.22 -9.10
C LEU A 151 -4.55 -6.95 -9.87
N ALA A 152 -4.38 -8.24 -10.18
CA ALA A 152 -5.41 -9.05 -10.81
C ALA A 152 -6.66 -9.21 -9.92
N SER A 153 -6.44 -9.39 -8.62
CA SER A 153 -7.53 -9.46 -7.62
C SER A 153 -8.29 -8.13 -7.53
N TYR A 154 -7.58 -7.00 -7.55
CA TYR A 154 -8.18 -5.67 -7.60
C TYR A 154 -9.07 -5.50 -8.83
N GLN A 155 -8.54 -5.79 -10.03
CA GLN A 155 -9.27 -5.69 -11.29
C GLN A 155 -10.53 -6.55 -11.30
N THR A 156 -10.46 -7.75 -10.70
CA THR A 156 -11.62 -8.64 -10.55
C THR A 156 -12.66 -8.05 -9.60
N ALA A 157 -12.23 -7.43 -8.49
CA ALA A 157 -13.12 -6.83 -7.50
C ALA A 157 -13.81 -5.55 -7.98
N VAL A 158 -13.19 -4.81 -8.90
CA VAL A 158 -13.76 -3.59 -9.50
C VAL A 158 -14.37 -3.84 -10.88
N ALA A 159 -14.39 -5.07 -11.38
CA ALA A 159 -14.94 -5.41 -12.68
C ALA A 159 -16.42 -4.95 -12.78
N GLY A 160 -16.72 -4.12 -13.77
CA GLY A 160 -18.04 -3.54 -13.99
C GLY A 160 -18.32 -2.24 -13.23
N GLN A 161 -17.39 -1.74 -12.41
CA GLN A 161 -17.49 -0.38 -11.87
C GLN A 161 -17.23 0.64 -12.98
N HIS A 162 -18.02 1.71 -13.00
CA HIS A 162 -17.86 2.81 -13.93
C HIS A 162 -17.24 4.00 -13.20
N TRP A 163 -16.02 4.35 -13.57
CA TRP A 163 -15.29 5.48 -12.99
C TRP A 163 -15.79 6.79 -13.62
N ASN A 164 -16.35 7.68 -12.80
CA ASN A 164 -16.79 9.01 -13.24
C ASN A 164 -15.83 10.11 -12.79
N ASN A 165 -15.07 9.85 -11.72
CA ASN A 165 -14.15 10.82 -11.17
C ASN A 165 -12.84 10.81 -11.98
N PRO A 166 -12.34 11.96 -12.45
CA PRO A 166 -11.04 12.06 -13.12
C PRO A 166 -9.90 11.40 -12.33
N LEU A 167 -9.93 11.49 -11.00
CA LEU A 167 -8.91 10.86 -10.14
C LEU A 167 -8.95 9.33 -10.24
N GLU A 168 -10.15 8.73 -10.27
CA GLU A 168 -10.31 7.27 -10.35
C GLU A 168 -9.87 6.73 -11.71
N ILE A 169 -10.14 7.48 -12.78
CA ILE A 169 -9.68 7.15 -14.13
C ILE A 169 -8.14 7.13 -14.17
N MET A 170 -7.50 8.15 -13.59
CA MET A 170 -6.03 8.18 -13.49
C MET A 170 -5.47 7.04 -12.65
N GLU A 171 -6.14 6.67 -11.56
CA GLU A 171 -5.75 5.53 -10.74
C GLU A 171 -5.87 4.19 -11.49
N ASP A 172 -6.93 4.01 -12.28
CA ASP A 172 -7.11 2.80 -13.11
C ASP A 172 -6.03 2.70 -14.20
N GLU A 173 -5.73 3.81 -14.88
CA GLU A 173 -4.62 3.87 -15.85
C GLU A 173 -3.28 3.56 -15.19
N ALA A 174 -3.03 4.08 -13.98
CA ALA A 174 -1.84 3.79 -13.21
C ALA A 174 -1.75 2.32 -12.78
N VAL A 175 -2.87 1.67 -12.44
CA VAL A 175 -2.95 0.21 -12.19
C VAL A 175 -2.54 -0.57 -13.43
N ASN A 176 -3.08 -0.21 -14.60
CA ASN A 176 -2.78 -0.89 -15.86
C ASN A 176 -1.30 -0.71 -16.25
N THR A 177 -0.76 0.49 -16.07
CA THR A 177 0.66 0.80 -16.29
C THR A 177 1.56 -0.01 -15.37
N LEU A 178 1.23 -0.08 -14.08
CA LEU A 178 1.99 -0.85 -13.10
C LEU A 178 1.96 -2.35 -13.45
N ARG A 179 0.78 -2.88 -13.80
CA ARG A 179 0.60 -4.28 -14.21
C ARG A 179 1.44 -4.62 -15.46
N ALA A 180 1.40 -3.77 -16.48
CA ALA A 180 2.19 -3.96 -17.69
C ALA A 180 3.68 -3.96 -17.37
N ARG A 181 4.14 -3.01 -16.53
CA ARG A 181 5.52 -2.96 -16.07
C ARG A 181 5.93 -4.23 -15.33
N VAL A 182 5.16 -4.66 -14.33
CA VAL A 182 5.43 -5.90 -13.58
C VAL A 182 5.50 -7.12 -14.50
N SER A 183 4.64 -7.17 -15.51
CA SER A 183 4.63 -8.28 -16.48
C SER A 183 5.90 -8.28 -17.33
N LEU A 184 6.42 -7.11 -17.72
CA LEU A 184 7.73 -7.00 -18.40
C LEU A 184 8.87 -7.45 -17.49
N ILE A 185 8.87 -7.02 -16.21
CA ILE A 185 9.87 -7.43 -15.21
C ILE A 185 9.90 -8.96 -15.08
N LEU A 186 8.73 -9.59 -14.94
CA LEU A 186 8.64 -11.05 -14.78
C LEU A 186 8.97 -11.82 -16.06
N ALA A 187 8.83 -11.20 -17.23
CA ALA A 187 9.23 -11.78 -18.51
C ALA A 187 10.75 -11.73 -18.74
N GLU A 188 11.48 -10.85 -18.04
CA GLU A 188 12.93 -10.82 -18.07
C GLU A 188 13.55 -11.97 -17.26
N ASP A 189 14.53 -12.64 -17.84
CA ASP A 189 15.25 -13.74 -17.18
C ASP A 189 15.99 -13.24 -15.93
N GLY A 190 15.72 -13.89 -14.78
CA GLY A 190 16.39 -13.62 -13.51
C GLY A 190 15.47 -13.06 -12.40
N TRP A 191 14.27 -12.60 -12.72
CA TRP A 191 13.29 -12.12 -11.73
C TRP A 191 12.39 -13.25 -11.20
N SER A 192 12.02 -14.21 -12.05
CA SER A 192 11.09 -15.30 -11.77
C SER A 192 11.70 -16.49 -11.02
N SER A 193 13.03 -16.68 -11.06
CA SER A 193 13.66 -17.96 -10.71
C SER A 193 14.35 -18.05 -9.34
N ARG A 194 13.99 -17.23 -8.35
CA ARG A 194 14.49 -17.44 -6.98
C ARG A 194 13.42 -17.19 -5.94
N ARG A 195 12.45 -18.12 -5.85
CA ARG A 195 11.87 -18.48 -4.55
C ARG A 195 13.02 -18.91 -3.65
N SER A 196 13.65 -17.93 -3.01
CA SER A 196 14.47 -18.22 -1.84
C SER A 196 13.53 -18.96 -0.88
N PRO A 197 13.89 -20.15 -0.37
CA PRO A 197 13.01 -20.94 0.48
C PRO A 197 12.90 -20.29 1.85
N ALA A 198 12.31 -19.10 1.90
CA ALA A 198 11.87 -18.42 3.09
C ALA A 198 10.36 -18.51 3.06
N THR A 199 9.87 -19.60 3.65
CA THR A 199 8.57 -19.70 4.32
C THR A 199 8.04 -18.30 4.62
N SER A 200 6.88 -17.94 4.06
CA SER A 200 6.21 -16.64 4.23
C SER A 200 6.59 -16.00 5.56
N TYR A 201 7.51 -15.03 5.54
CA TYR A 201 8.04 -14.45 6.78
C TYR A 201 6.90 -13.86 7.64
N TRP A 202 5.82 -13.44 6.98
CA TRP A 202 4.55 -13.03 7.57
C TRP A 202 3.91 -14.08 8.49
N THR A 203 4.09 -15.39 8.23
CA THR A 203 3.58 -16.45 9.14
C THR A 203 4.53 -16.81 10.26
N LYS A 204 5.82 -16.43 10.19
CA LYS A 204 6.82 -16.76 11.22
C LYS A 204 7.07 -15.63 12.21
N ASN A 205 6.77 -14.38 11.85
CA ASN A 205 6.87 -13.26 12.78
C ASN A 205 5.65 -13.18 13.70
N SER A 206 5.56 -14.13 14.61
CA SER A 206 4.75 -14.04 15.82
C SER A 206 5.37 -13.09 16.86
N GLU A 207 6.49 -12.42 16.56
CA GLU A 207 7.07 -11.44 17.48
C GLU A 207 6.15 -10.22 17.62
N PRO A 208 5.65 -9.96 18.84
CA PRO A 208 4.73 -8.88 19.10
C PRO A 208 5.44 -7.53 18.97
N TRP A 209 4.95 -6.73 18.02
CA TRP A 209 4.86 -5.26 18.00
C TRP A 209 5.90 -4.46 18.80
#